data_AF-A0A6L2PRV9-F1
#
_entry.id   AF-A0A6L2PRV9-F1
#
_cell.length_a   1.000
_cell.length_b   1.000
_cell.length_c   1.000
_cell.angle_alpha   90.00
_cell.angle_beta   90.00
_cell.angle_gamma   90.00
#
_symmetry.space_group_name_H-M   'P 1'
#
loop_
_entity.id
_entity.type
_entity.pdbx_description
1 polymer ?
#
loop_
_entity_poly.entity_id
_entity_poly.type
_entity_poly.pdbx_seq_one_letter_code
_entity_poly.pdbx_strand_id
1 'polypeptide(L)'
;MCDVVGVARWERGVYNYTSDSPKYGSKNKSEGCYSSNSSYLCLRGPRFKCWQGLTQVFCGFTQLLQASLGQCLPSNCFAVHHLLYDSTLYSYPVMARPIVFVTSNIKKTEEFVAIMGKSFPHKVESRKINIPEYQGEIDEICAKKCKEAARIVKGPVLVEDTCLCFNALGGLPGPYIKWFLEKLGPEGLYQMLTGWEDKSAYAICTFAYSPGGENDEVLFFRGKTEGHIVSPRGTREFGWDPCFQPLGYDKTYAELPKEEKNKISHRSLALLQLKKHFLTNEGKLSS
;
A
#
# COMPACT_ATOMS: atom_id res chain seq x y z
N MET A 1 -20.29 41.01 47.68
CA MET A 1 -19.85 39.59 47.69
C MET A 1 -21.07 38.72 47.46
N CYS A 2 -21.34 38.41 46.20
CA CYS A 2 -22.39 37.49 45.77
C CYS A 2 -21.88 36.86 44.47
N ASP A 3 -21.28 35.68 44.57
CA ASP A 3 -20.91 34.87 43.41
C ASP A 3 -21.60 33.51 43.53
N VAL A 4 -22.76 33.40 42.89
CA VAL A 4 -23.35 32.13 42.45
C VAL A 4 -24.14 32.37 41.17
N VAL A 5 -23.52 32.17 40.00
CA VAL A 5 -24.17 31.72 38.74
C VAL A 5 -23.04 31.26 37.80
N GLY A 6 -23.04 30.14 37.08
CA GLY A 6 -24.06 29.12 36.89
C GLY A 6 -23.47 27.85 36.25
N VAL A 7 -24.23 26.77 36.40
CA VAL A 7 -23.98 25.46 35.82
C VAL A 7 -24.52 25.45 34.38
N ALA A 8 -23.67 25.18 33.39
CA ALA A 8 -24.10 25.01 32.01
C ALA A 8 -24.78 23.64 31.84
N ARG A 9 -26.11 23.66 31.66
CA ARG A 9 -26.92 22.49 31.33
C ARG A 9 -27.01 22.38 29.81
N TRP A 10 -26.50 21.29 29.24
CA TRP A 10 -26.66 20.96 27.82
C TRP A 10 -28.02 20.30 27.61
N GLU A 11 -28.94 20.96 26.89
CA GLU A 11 -30.19 20.35 26.42
C GLU A 11 -30.03 19.84 24.99
N ARG A 12 -30.53 18.62 24.75
CA ARG A 12 -30.47 17.93 23.45
C ARG A 12 -31.44 18.60 22.47
N GLY A 13 -30.92 19.34 21.50
CA GLY A 13 -31.69 19.78 20.34
C GLY A 13 -31.89 18.63 19.36
N VAL A 14 -33.14 18.21 19.19
CA VAL A 14 -33.57 17.32 18.09
C VAL A 14 -33.79 18.21 16.86
N TYR A 15 -32.95 18.07 15.84
CA TYR A 15 -33.14 18.75 14.56
C TYR A 15 -33.97 17.87 13.61
N ASN A 16 -35.20 18.29 13.32
CA ASN A 16 -36.02 17.73 12.26
C ASN A 16 -35.60 18.35 10.91
N TYR A 17 -35.19 17.51 9.96
CA TYR A 17 -35.00 17.92 8.57
C TYR A 17 -36.36 17.96 7.86
N THR A 18 -36.88 19.16 7.61
CA THR A 18 -37.96 19.38 6.65
C THR A 18 -37.37 19.79 5.31
N SER A 19 -37.74 19.06 4.27
CA SER A 19 -37.37 19.30 2.88
C SER A 19 -38.06 20.55 2.34
N ASP A 20 -37.31 21.61 2.04
CA ASP A 20 -37.81 22.73 1.23
C ASP A 20 -36.77 23.14 0.19
N SER A 21 -37.14 22.95 -1.08
CA SER A 21 -36.38 23.34 -2.27
C SER A 21 -36.84 24.73 -2.72
N PRO A 22 -35.94 25.67 -3.09
CA PRO A 22 -36.37 26.90 -3.75
C PRO A 22 -36.59 26.67 -5.25
N LYS A 23 -37.82 26.93 -5.71
CA LYS A 23 -38.18 27.08 -7.13
C LYS A 23 -37.68 28.45 -7.64
N TYR A 24 -37.01 28.46 -8.79
CA TYR A 24 -36.92 29.64 -9.67
C TYR A 24 -37.27 29.21 -11.10
N GLY A 25 -38.23 29.93 -11.69
CA GLY A 25 -38.88 29.57 -12.95
C GLY A 25 -38.33 30.28 -14.19
N SER A 26 -38.29 29.50 -15.28
CA SER A 26 -38.58 29.81 -16.70
C SER A 26 -37.90 30.98 -17.43
N LYS A 27 -37.23 30.68 -18.56
CA LYS A 27 -37.83 30.74 -19.92
C LYS A 27 -36.87 30.29 -21.04
N ASN A 28 -37.49 29.79 -22.13
CA ASN A 28 -37.00 29.46 -23.49
C ASN A 28 -36.44 28.02 -23.65
N LYS A 29 -37.25 27.05 -24.15
CA LYS A 29 -37.53 26.71 -25.58
C LYS A 29 -36.22 26.59 -26.37
N SER A 30 -35.84 25.52 -27.04
CA SER A 30 -36.48 24.44 -27.83
C SER A 30 -35.37 23.38 -28.01
N GLU A 31 -35.52 22.06 -27.98
CA GLU A 31 -36.23 21.14 -28.87
C GLU A 31 -35.65 19.76 -28.47
N GLY A 32 -36.48 18.72 -28.43
CA GLY A 32 -36.05 17.35 -28.14
C GLY A 32 -36.22 16.44 -29.34
N CYS A 33 -35.61 15.25 -29.27
CA CYS A 33 -36.23 14.00 -29.69
C CYS A 33 -35.42 12.81 -29.14
N TYR A 34 -36.11 11.99 -28.35
CA TYR A 34 -35.80 10.58 -28.07
C TYR A 34 -36.77 9.73 -28.91
N SER A 35 -36.28 8.67 -29.57
CA SER A 35 -37.05 7.50 -30.02
C SER A 35 -36.05 6.38 -30.36
N SER A 36 -35.91 5.29 -29.60
CA SER A 36 -36.70 4.04 -29.60
C SER A 36 -36.66 3.24 -30.91
N ASN A 37 -36.10 2.02 -30.82
CA ASN A 37 -36.30 0.79 -31.60
C ASN A 37 -36.51 0.86 -33.13
N SER A 38 -35.58 0.29 -33.90
CA SER A 38 -35.91 -0.75 -34.89
C SER A 38 -34.65 -1.46 -35.40
N SER A 39 -34.70 -2.78 -35.36
CA SER A 39 -33.77 -3.70 -36.01
C SER A 39 -33.86 -3.56 -37.53
N TYR A 40 -32.74 -3.38 -38.23
CA TYR A 40 -32.59 -3.78 -39.64
C TYR A 40 -31.16 -4.23 -39.92
N LEU A 41 -31.02 -5.52 -40.24
CA LEU A 41 -29.93 -6.05 -41.04
C LEU A 41 -29.96 -5.36 -42.41
N CYS A 42 -28.83 -4.81 -42.87
CA CYS A 42 -28.61 -4.61 -44.29
C CYS A 42 -27.15 -4.93 -44.63
N LEU A 43 -26.95 -6.10 -45.23
CA LEU A 43 -25.72 -6.52 -45.89
C LEU A 43 -25.59 -5.77 -47.22
N ARG A 44 -24.46 -5.11 -47.46
CA ARG A 44 -23.80 -4.93 -48.78
C ARG A 44 -22.46 -4.19 -48.59
N GLY A 45 -21.34 -4.89 -48.82
CA GLY A 45 -20.00 -4.29 -48.94
C GLY A 45 -19.78 -3.66 -50.33
N PRO A 46 -18.52 -3.48 -50.80
CA PRO A 46 -17.25 -3.37 -50.07
C PRO A 46 -16.47 -2.09 -50.44
N ARG A 47 -15.54 -1.64 -49.59
CA ARG A 47 -14.25 -1.09 -50.04
C ARG A 47 -13.21 -1.14 -48.92
N PHE A 48 -12.16 -1.90 -49.21
CA PHE A 48 -10.95 -2.12 -48.46
C PHE A 48 -10.23 -0.83 -48.06
N LYS A 49 -9.64 -0.81 -46.87
CA LYS A 49 -8.25 -0.37 -46.62
C LYS A 49 -7.78 -0.96 -45.28
N CYS A 50 -6.98 -2.02 -45.39
CA CYS A 50 -6.23 -2.61 -44.29
C CYS A 50 -4.99 -1.74 -44.02
N TRP A 51 -4.77 -1.35 -42.77
CA TRP A 51 -3.53 -0.77 -42.28
C TRP A 51 -2.77 -1.88 -41.56
N GLN A 52 -1.81 -2.49 -42.24
CA GLN A 52 -0.73 -3.27 -41.63
C GLN A 52 0.57 -2.81 -42.29
N GLY A 53 1.52 -2.37 -41.47
CA GLY A 53 2.83 -1.94 -41.96
C GLY A 53 3.66 -1.38 -40.83
N LEU A 54 4.33 -2.25 -40.07
CA LEU A 54 5.50 -1.91 -39.25
C LEU A 54 6.24 -3.22 -38.85
N THR A 55 6.78 -3.91 -39.86
CA THR A 55 7.83 -4.94 -39.67
C THR A 55 8.54 -5.17 -41.01
N GLN A 56 9.41 -4.22 -41.41
CA GLN A 56 10.46 -4.44 -42.40
C GLN A 56 11.41 -3.24 -42.43
N VAL A 57 12.28 -3.17 -41.44
CA VAL A 57 13.52 -2.39 -41.51
C VAL A 57 14.61 -3.30 -40.94
N PHE A 58 15.72 -3.43 -41.66
CA PHE A 58 16.87 -4.33 -41.44
C PHE A 58 16.80 -5.73 -42.08
N CYS A 59 16.82 -5.78 -43.41
CA CYS A 59 17.75 -6.66 -44.14
C CYS A 59 17.80 -6.22 -45.61
N GLY A 60 18.76 -5.37 -45.96
CA GLY A 60 18.84 -4.79 -47.30
C GLY A 60 20.08 -3.96 -47.51
N PHE A 61 21.24 -4.50 -47.16
CA PHE A 61 22.54 -3.89 -47.48
C PHE A 61 23.63 -4.95 -47.42
N THR A 62 23.72 -5.80 -48.46
CA THR A 62 24.95 -6.44 -48.98
C THR A 62 24.59 -7.53 -50.01
N GLN A 63 24.04 -7.13 -51.16
CA GLN A 63 24.06 -7.99 -52.36
C GLN A 63 23.98 -7.12 -53.61
N LEU A 64 25.07 -6.38 -53.84
CA LEU A 64 25.35 -5.68 -55.09
C LEU A 64 26.86 -5.45 -55.16
N LEU A 65 27.61 -6.53 -55.37
CA LEU A 65 29.00 -6.55 -55.83
C LEU A 65 29.49 -8.01 -55.89
N GLN A 66 29.16 -8.72 -56.97
CA GLN A 66 29.99 -9.80 -57.55
C GLN A 66 29.28 -10.38 -58.77
N ALA A 67 29.34 -9.64 -59.88
CA ALA A 67 29.09 -10.14 -61.21
C ALA A 67 30.24 -9.69 -62.12
N SER A 68 31.45 -10.19 -61.86
CA SER A 68 32.55 -10.18 -62.82
C SER A 68 33.64 -11.11 -62.30
N LEU A 69 33.70 -12.29 -62.92
CA LEU A 69 34.77 -13.30 -62.96
C LEU A 69 34.08 -14.67 -62.90
N GLY A 70 33.64 -15.12 -64.09
CA GLY A 70 33.17 -16.48 -64.27
C GLY A 70 34.30 -17.45 -63.95
N GLN A 71 34.07 -18.30 -62.96
CA GLN A 71 34.81 -19.53 -62.71
C GLN A 71 33.88 -20.49 -61.97
N CYS A 72 33.60 -21.63 -62.62
CA CYS A 72 32.91 -22.76 -62.04
C CYS A 72 33.76 -23.39 -60.93
N LEU A 73 33.16 -23.65 -59.77
CA LEU A 73 33.68 -24.61 -58.79
C LEU A 73 32.55 -25.55 -58.33
N PRO A 74 32.88 -26.80 -58.00
CA PRO A 74 31.99 -27.94 -58.17
C PRO A 74 30.93 -28.07 -57.07
N SER A 75 29.81 -28.64 -57.47
CA SER A 75 28.75 -29.19 -56.64
C SER A 75 29.30 -30.18 -55.61
N ASN A 76 29.35 -29.74 -54.34
CA ASN A 76 29.21 -30.58 -53.16
C ASN A 76 28.90 -29.69 -51.95
N CYS A 77 27.61 -29.46 -51.71
CA CYS A 77 27.11 -28.93 -50.43
C CYS A 77 26.02 -29.88 -49.93
N PHE A 78 26.43 -31.11 -49.61
CA PHE A 78 25.70 -31.96 -48.68
C PHE A 78 26.36 -31.81 -47.31
N ALA A 79 25.52 -31.74 -46.28
CA ALA A 79 25.86 -31.71 -44.85
C ALA A 79 26.23 -30.35 -44.24
N VAL A 80 25.24 -29.44 -44.12
CA VAL A 80 24.96 -28.82 -42.80
C VAL A 80 23.49 -28.42 -42.76
N HIS A 81 22.63 -29.36 -42.39
CA HIS A 81 21.23 -29.07 -42.08
C HIS A 81 20.89 -29.77 -40.75
N HIS A 82 21.55 -29.38 -39.65
CA HIS A 82 21.09 -29.75 -38.31
C HIS A 82 21.69 -28.98 -37.13
N LEU A 83 22.14 -27.74 -37.33
CA LEU A 83 22.50 -26.81 -36.25
C LEU A 83 22.06 -25.45 -36.79
N LEU A 84 21.01 -24.77 -36.33
CA LEU A 84 20.79 -24.26 -34.99
C LEU A 84 19.31 -23.88 -34.90
N TYR A 85 18.51 -24.66 -34.18
CA TYR A 85 17.27 -24.18 -33.56
C TYR A 85 17.12 -24.92 -32.23
N ASP A 86 18.19 -24.86 -31.43
CA ASP A 86 18.08 -25.19 -30.03
C ASP A 86 17.45 -23.97 -29.34
N SER A 87 16.12 -23.96 -29.30
CA SER A 87 15.32 -22.97 -28.57
C SER A 87 15.39 -23.27 -27.07
N THR A 88 16.60 -23.40 -26.53
CA THR A 88 16.82 -23.23 -25.11
C THR A 88 16.46 -21.79 -24.81
N LEU A 89 15.21 -21.62 -24.34
CA LEU A 89 14.76 -20.46 -23.60
C LEU A 89 15.80 -20.20 -22.52
N TYR A 90 16.76 -19.34 -22.80
CA TYR A 90 17.49 -18.62 -21.78
C TYR A 90 16.43 -17.76 -21.08
N SER A 91 15.74 -18.38 -20.12
CA SER A 91 15.03 -17.70 -19.07
C SER A 91 16.09 -16.90 -18.33
N TYR A 92 16.37 -15.69 -18.82
CA TYR A 92 16.99 -14.68 -18.00
C TYR A 92 16.20 -14.68 -16.70
N PRO A 93 16.82 -14.92 -15.53
CA PRO A 93 16.11 -14.86 -14.28
C PRO A 93 15.50 -13.47 -14.24
N VAL A 94 14.16 -13.39 -14.33
CA VAL A 94 13.43 -12.15 -14.13
C VAL A 94 13.77 -11.77 -12.72
N MET A 95 14.75 -10.88 -12.55
CA MET A 95 15.15 -10.44 -11.22
C MET A 95 13.89 -9.88 -10.59
N ALA A 96 13.45 -10.54 -9.51
CA ALA A 96 12.25 -10.14 -8.80
C ALA A 96 12.35 -8.64 -8.50
N ARG A 97 11.37 -7.87 -8.97
CA ARG A 97 11.38 -6.42 -8.79
C ARG A 97 11.43 -6.14 -7.28
N PRO A 98 12.25 -5.16 -6.83
CA PRO A 98 12.34 -4.86 -5.41
C PRO A 98 10.97 -4.45 -4.86
N ILE A 99 10.69 -4.86 -3.63
CA ILE A 99 9.51 -4.42 -2.90
C ILE A 99 9.76 -3.00 -2.43
N VAL A 100 8.93 -2.05 -2.86
CA VAL A 100 9.02 -0.67 -2.43
C VAL A 100 8.32 -0.52 -1.07
N PHE A 101 9.08 -0.30 -0.01
CA PHE A 101 8.54 0.04 1.30
C PHE A 101 8.26 1.54 1.36
N VAL A 102 6.98 1.90 1.41
CA VAL A 102 6.54 3.29 1.38
C VAL A 102 6.63 3.89 2.78
N THR A 103 7.72 4.59 3.04
CA THR A 103 7.94 5.32 4.29
C THR A 103 8.97 6.43 4.08
N SER A 104 8.85 7.51 4.84
CA SER A 104 9.88 8.55 4.98
C SER A 104 10.53 8.56 6.37
N ASN A 105 10.13 7.64 7.25
CA ASN A 105 10.64 7.57 8.62
C ASN A 105 11.80 6.57 8.66
N ILE A 106 13.02 7.09 8.87
CA ILE A 106 14.24 6.29 8.90
C ILE A 106 14.21 5.22 10.00
N LYS A 107 13.64 5.54 11.17
CA LYS A 107 13.53 4.60 12.30
C LYS A 107 12.62 3.42 11.98
N LYS A 108 11.54 3.64 11.20
CA LYS A 108 10.69 2.53 10.69
C LYS A 108 11.49 1.60 9.78
N THR A 109 12.32 2.17 8.91
CA THR A 109 13.18 1.39 8.01
C THR A 109 14.26 0.63 8.79
N GLU A 110 14.86 1.23 9.81
CA GLU A 110 15.84 0.56 10.69
C GLU A 110 15.22 -0.62 11.43
N GLU A 111 14.04 -0.44 12.03
CA GLU A 111 13.33 -1.53 12.69
C GLU A 111 12.93 -2.63 11.70
N PHE A 112 12.44 -2.26 10.51
CA PHE A 112 12.15 -3.21 9.44
C PHE A 112 13.37 -4.08 9.11
N VAL A 113 14.52 -3.45 8.82
CA VAL A 113 15.75 -4.16 8.46
C VAL A 113 16.23 -5.05 9.61
N ALA A 114 16.18 -4.55 10.85
CA ALA A 114 16.59 -5.30 12.04
C ALA A 114 15.75 -6.58 12.25
N ILE A 115 14.44 -6.50 12.01
CA ILE A 115 13.51 -7.62 12.24
C ILE A 115 13.52 -8.62 11.08
N MET A 116 13.54 -8.13 9.84
CA MET A 116 13.53 -9.00 8.66
C MET A 116 14.84 -9.79 8.53
N GLY A 117 15.96 -9.14 8.85
CA GLY A 117 17.30 -9.73 8.82
C GLY A 117 17.75 -10.17 7.43
N LYS A 118 18.92 -10.82 7.34
CA LYS A 118 19.50 -11.29 6.06
C LYS A 118 18.72 -12.44 5.40
N SER A 119 17.80 -13.06 6.14
CA SER A 119 17.00 -14.21 5.70
C SER A 119 15.78 -13.86 4.84
N PHE A 120 15.47 -12.58 4.66
CA PHE A 120 14.33 -12.19 3.84
C PHE A 120 14.66 -12.33 2.34
N PRO A 121 13.86 -13.08 1.55
CA PRO A 121 14.25 -13.45 0.19
C PRO A 121 14.14 -12.32 -0.84
N HIS A 122 13.49 -11.20 -0.49
CA HIS A 122 13.29 -10.08 -1.42
C HIS A 122 14.12 -8.86 -1.05
N LYS A 123 14.62 -8.18 -2.08
CA LYS A 123 15.17 -6.84 -1.92
C LYS A 123 14.05 -5.86 -1.56
N VAL A 124 14.24 -5.08 -0.50
CA VAL A 124 13.32 -4.03 -0.07
C VAL A 124 13.98 -2.67 -0.22
N GLU A 125 13.29 -1.74 -0.88
CA GLU A 125 13.76 -0.37 -1.07
C GLU A 125 12.79 0.61 -0.40
N SER A 126 13.30 1.39 0.55
CA SER A 126 12.52 2.45 1.18
C SER A 126 12.34 3.60 0.18
N ARG A 127 11.10 4.04 -0.06
CA ARG A 127 10.80 5.18 -0.92
C ARG A 127 9.74 6.07 -0.30
N LYS A 128 10.01 7.37 -0.26
CA LYS A 128 8.99 8.37 0.06
C LYS A 128 8.08 8.56 -1.15
N ILE A 129 6.79 8.27 -0.98
CA ILE A 129 5.75 8.50 -1.98
C ILE A 129 4.69 9.40 -1.35
N ASN A 130 4.21 10.39 -2.10
CA ASN A 130 3.13 11.24 -1.65
C ASN A 130 1.81 10.51 -1.84
N ILE A 131 1.26 9.98 -0.75
CA ILE A 131 -0.03 9.28 -0.71
C ILE A 131 -0.90 9.98 0.33
N PRO A 132 -2.20 10.19 0.05
CA PRO A 132 -3.11 10.77 1.03
C PRO A 132 -3.17 9.97 2.34
N GLU A 133 -3.29 10.67 3.46
CA GLU A 133 -3.68 10.06 4.74
C GLU A 133 -5.21 9.91 4.73
N TYR A 134 -5.69 8.69 4.48
CA TYR A 134 -7.12 8.39 4.47
C TYR A 134 -7.70 8.33 5.89
N GLN A 135 -9.00 8.56 5.99
CA GLN A 135 -9.79 8.38 7.21
C GLN A 135 -10.65 7.12 7.09
N GLY A 136 -11.03 6.54 8.22
CA GLY A 136 -11.85 5.33 8.32
C GLY A 136 -11.24 4.29 9.25
N GLU A 137 -11.68 3.05 9.06
CA GLU A 137 -11.14 1.89 9.79
C GLU A 137 -9.75 1.51 9.29
N ILE A 138 -8.97 0.86 10.16
CA ILE A 138 -7.55 0.51 9.91
C ILE A 138 -7.38 -0.23 8.58
N ASP A 139 -8.23 -1.24 8.33
CA ASP A 139 -8.14 -2.08 7.14
C ASP A 139 -8.46 -1.32 5.85
N GLU A 140 -9.47 -0.45 5.89
CA GLU A 140 -9.83 0.38 4.73
C GLU A 140 -8.72 1.39 4.41
N ILE A 141 -8.14 2.02 5.43
CA ILE A 141 -7.03 2.95 5.28
C ILE A 141 -5.84 2.21 4.65
N CYS A 142 -5.46 1.06 5.20
CA CYS A 142 -4.35 0.26 4.70
C CYS A 142 -4.58 -0.19 3.25
N ALA A 143 -5.80 -0.62 2.91
CA ALA A 143 -6.17 -1.02 1.55
C ALA A 143 -6.03 0.15 0.56
N LYS A 144 -6.61 1.30 0.89
CA LYS A 144 -6.57 2.52 0.06
C LYS A 144 -5.13 3.00 -0.13
N LYS A 145 -4.33 3.06 0.94
CA LYS A 145 -2.90 3.41 0.88
C LYS A 145 -2.10 2.46 0.00
N CYS A 146 -2.31 1.15 0.15
CA CYS A 146 -1.57 0.13 -0.59
C CYS A 146 -1.91 0.17 -2.08
N LYS A 147 -3.20 0.27 -2.42
CA LYS A 147 -3.65 0.38 -3.83
C LYS A 147 -3.12 1.64 -4.50
N GLU A 148 -3.15 2.78 -3.81
CA GLU A 148 -2.60 4.02 -4.36
C GLU A 148 -1.08 3.97 -4.51
N ALA A 149 -0.37 3.37 -3.54
CA ALA A 149 1.06 3.11 -3.66
C ALA A 149 1.37 2.25 -4.89
N ALA A 150 0.63 1.15 -5.07
CA ALA A 150 0.80 0.22 -6.19
C ALA A 150 0.58 0.92 -7.53
N ARG A 151 -0.45 1.78 -7.63
CA ARG A 151 -0.75 2.58 -8.82
C ARG A 151 0.39 3.53 -9.21
N ILE A 152 1.03 4.17 -8.22
CA ILE A 152 2.15 5.09 -8.43
C ILE A 152 3.45 4.33 -8.78
N VAL A 153 3.75 3.26 -8.05
CA VAL A 153 5.00 2.48 -8.19
C VAL A 153 4.98 1.58 -9.42
N LYS A 154 3.81 1.07 -9.83
CA LYS A 154 3.63 0.08 -10.89
C LYS A 154 4.50 -1.16 -10.68
N GLY A 155 4.41 -1.73 -9.48
CA GLY A 155 5.18 -2.89 -9.04
C GLY A 155 4.95 -3.22 -7.56
N PRO A 156 5.72 -4.16 -6.99
CA PRO A 156 5.52 -4.61 -5.63
C PRO A 156 5.68 -3.49 -4.61
N VAL A 157 4.67 -3.31 -3.75
CA VAL A 157 4.66 -2.27 -2.71
C VAL A 157 4.32 -2.87 -1.36
N LEU A 158 4.91 -2.27 -0.34
CA LEU A 158 4.61 -2.52 1.05
C LEU A 158 4.32 -1.16 1.71
N VAL A 159 3.16 -1.03 2.33
CA VAL A 159 2.79 0.14 3.15
C VAL A 159 2.60 -0.31 4.59
N GLU A 160 2.76 0.63 5.52
CA GLU A 160 2.60 0.38 6.95
C GLU A 160 1.70 1.46 7.57
N ASP A 161 0.71 1.03 8.33
CA ASP A 161 -0.03 1.88 9.26
C ASP A 161 0.21 1.44 10.71
N THR A 162 0.31 2.42 11.61
CA THR A 162 0.56 2.17 13.03
C THR A 162 -0.46 2.96 13.81
N CYS A 163 -1.28 2.26 14.59
CA CYS A 163 -2.33 2.85 15.39
C CYS A 163 -2.04 2.62 16.88
N LEU A 164 -2.40 3.61 17.70
CA LEU A 164 -2.47 3.47 19.15
C LEU A 164 -3.92 3.71 19.57
N CYS A 165 -4.56 2.68 20.11
CA CYS A 165 -5.99 2.62 20.30
C CYS A 165 -6.31 2.56 21.80
N PHE A 166 -7.06 3.53 22.32
CA PHE A 166 -7.48 3.54 23.73
C PHE A 166 -8.86 2.89 23.84
N ASN A 167 -9.00 1.87 24.68
CA ASN A 167 -10.26 1.13 24.80
C ASN A 167 -11.39 2.02 25.32
N ALA A 168 -11.09 2.89 26.29
CA ALA A 168 -12.01 3.90 26.82
C ALA A 168 -12.56 4.87 25.76
N LEU A 169 -11.83 5.09 24.65
CA LEU A 169 -12.26 5.98 23.56
C LEU A 169 -12.75 5.20 22.33
N GLY A 170 -13.17 3.94 22.50
CA GLY A 170 -13.64 3.10 21.40
C GLY A 170 -12.56 2.83 20.34
N GLY A 171 -11.29 2.84 20.74
CA GLY A 171 -10.14 2.63 19.85
C GLY A 171 -9.51 3.90 19.27
N LEU A 172 -10.04 5.10 19.57
CA LEU A 172 -9.36 6.36 19.25
C LEU A 172 -8.14 6.61 20.17
N PRO A 173 -7.13 7.38 19.74
CA PRO A 173 -7.03 8.09 18.45
C PRO A 173 -6.78 7.15 17.25
N GLY A 174 -6.36 5.91 17.48
CA GLY A 174 -6.26 4.88 16.45
C GLY A 174 -5.36 5.31 15.29
N PRO A 175 -5.85 5.27 14.02
CA PRO A 175 -5.04 5.67 12.86
C PRO A 175 -4.68 7.17 12.86
N TYR A 176 -5.33 7.98 13.70
CA TYR A 176 -5.07 9.41 13.80
C TYR A 176 -3.95 9.76 14.79
N ILE A 177 -3.32 8.77 15.43
CA ILE A 177 -2.34 8.96 16.51
C ILE A 177 -1.22 9.94 16.15
N LYS A 178 -0.77 10.00 14.89
CA LYS A 178 0.26 10.94 14.44
C LYS A 178 -0.10 12.39 14.78
N TRP A 179 -1.34 12.80 14.49
CA TRP A 179 -1.80 14.16 14.71
C TRP A 179 -2.00 14.48 16.18
N PHE A 180 -2.55 13.52 16.93
CA PHE A 180 -2.72 13.67 18.38
C PHE A 180 -1.36 13.79 19.07
N LEU A 181 -0.40 12.93 18.74
CA LEU A 181 0.94 12.99 19.29
C LEU A 181 1.64 14.31 18.94
N GLU A 182 1.52 14.81 17.71
CA GLU A 182 2.13 16.09 17.30
C GLU A 182 1.61 17.27 18.13
N LYS A 183 0.32 17.30 18.45
CA LYS A 183 -0.30 18.43 19.16
C LYS A 183 -0.22 18.30 20.68
N LEU A 184 -0.29 17.09 21.20
CA LEU A 184 -0.43 16.83 22.63
C LEU A 184 0.86 16.35 23.28
N GLY A 185 1.77 15.76 22.51
CA GLY A 185 2.88 14.99 23.05
C GLY A 185 2.42 13.75 23.83
N PRO A 186 3.35 12.92 24.30
CA PRO A 186 3.03 11.78 25.17
C PRO A 186 2.28 12.19 26.45
N GLU A 187 2.62 13.35 27.01
CA GLU A 187 1.98 13.89 28.22
C GLU A 187 0.50 14.16 27.98
N GLY A 188 0.16 14.84 26.88
CA GLY A 188 -1.23 15.13 26.56
C GLY A 188 -2.01 13.88 26.14
N LEU A 189 -1.38 12.88 25.49
CA LEU A 189 -2.02 11.59 25.22
C LEU A 189 -2.47 10.87 26.50
N TYR A 190 -1.63 10.88 27.55
CA TYR A 190 -2.02 10.37 28.86
C TYR A 190 -3.15 11.21 29.48
N GLN A 191 -3.06 12.54 29.39
CA GLN A 191 -4.07 13.45 29.94
C GLN A 191 -5.45 13.30 29.27
N MET A 192 -5.52 12.91 27.99
CA MET A 192 -6.80 12.63 27.31
C MET A 192 -7.65 11.61 28.06
N LEU A 193 -7.02 10.69 28.79
CA LEU A 193 -7.72 9.65 29.52
C LEU A 193 -8.07 10.05 30.95
N THR A 194 -7.73 11.25 31.44
CA THR A 194 -7.91 11.64 32.86
C THR A 194 -9.30 11.36 33.41
N GLY A 195 -10.36 11.60 32.62
CA GLY A 195 -11.76 11.36 33.01
C GLY A 195 -12.24 9.91 32.92
N TRP A 196 -11.38 8.97 32.53
CA TRP A 196 -11.70 7.56 32.34
C TRP A 196 -10.96 6.70 33.37
N GLU A 197 -11.65 5.74 34.00
CA GLU A 197 -10.99 4.76 34.86
C GLU A 197 -10.16 3.77 34.03
N ASP A 198 -10.71 3.34 32.88
CA ASP A 198 -10.04 2.45 31.95
C ASP A 198 -8.88 3.18 31.23
N LYS A 199 -7.66 2.69 31.48
CA LYS A 199 -6.43 3.12 30.81
C LYS A 199 -5.90 2.09 29.82
N SER A 200 -6.63 0.99 29.63
CA SER A 200 -6.20 -0.07 28.72
C SER A 200 -6.19 0.43 27.28
N ALA A 201 -5.19 -0.02 26.54
CA ALA A 201 -4.94 0.38 25.17
C ALA A 201 -4.21 -0.73 24.44
N TYR A 202 -4.19 -0.64 23.12
CA TYR A 202 -3.36 -1.51 22.30
C TYR A 202 -2.68 -0.74 21.20
N ALA A 203 -1.45 -1.16 20.90
CA ALA A 203 -0.76 -0.78 19.69
C ALA A 203 -1.02 -1.82 18.61
N ILE A 204 -1.36 -1.38 17.41
CA ILE A 204 -1.52 -2.26 16.25
C ILE A 204 -0.70 -1.73 15.08
N CYS A 205 0.06 -2.64 14.46
CA CYS A 205 0.77 -2.38 13.20
C CYS A 205 0.13 -3.24 12.13
N THR A 206 -0.22 -2.61 11.02
CA THR A 206 -0.73 -3.30 9.83
C THR A 206 0.20 -3.00 8.67
N PHE A 207 0.85 -4.04 8.16
CA PHE A 207 1.51 -4.00 6.86
C PHE A 207 0.53 -4.45 5.78
N ALA A 208 0.45 -3.68 4.70
CA ALA A 208 -0.33 -4.04 3.52
C ALA A 208 0.59 -4.16 2.30
N TYR A 209 0.54 -5.31 1.63
CA TYR A 209 1.37 -5.66 0.50
C TYR A 209 0.53 -5.85 -0.76
N SER A 210 1.04 -5.38 -1.89
CA SER A 210 0.51 -5.69 -3.21
C SER A 210 1.67 -6.04 -4.16
N PRO A 211 1.55 -7.08 -5.01
CA PRO A 211 2.51 -7.36 -6.07
C PRO A 211 2.54 -6.30 -7.19
N GLY A 212 1.52 -5.43 -7.26
CA GLY A 212 1.45 -4.27 -8.15
C GLY A 212 0.58 -4.45 -9.40
N GLY A 213 -0.07 -5.59 -9.57
CA GLY A 213 -1.11 -5.78 -10.57
C GLY A 213 -2.40 -5.04 -10.22
N GLU A 214 -3.12 -4.58 -11.25
CA GLU A 214 -4.34 -3.77 -11.10
C GLU A 214 -5.46 -4.52 -10.36
N ASN A 215 -5.50 -5.84 -10.53
CA ASN A 215 -6.50 -6.73 -9.92
C ASN A 215 -5.92 -7.56 -8.75
N ASP A 216 -4.68 -7.31 -8.34
CA ASP A 216 -4.09 -8.08 -7.25
C ASP A 216 -4.76 -7.71 -5.92
N GLU A 217 -5.09 -8.75 -5.15
CA GLU A 217 -5.58 -8.55 -3.79
C GLU A 217 -4.48 -8.00 -2.89
N VAL A 218 -4.87 -7.09 -2.00
CA VAL A 218 -3.97 -6.55 -0.97
C VAL A 218 -3.88 -7.58 0.16
N LEU A 219 -2.66 -7.99 0.48
CA LEU A 219 -2.39 -8.89 1.60
C LEU A 219 -2.11 -8.06 2.85
N PHE A 220 -2.69 -8.47 3.98
CA PHE A 220 -2.54 -7.77 5.26
C PHE A 220 -1.81 -8.64 6.28
N PHE A 221 -0.87 -8.02 7.01
CA PHE A 221 -0.12 -8.64 8.09
C PHE A 221 -0.22 -7.75 9.32
N ARG A 222 -0.78 -8.28 10.41
CA ARG A 222 -1.17 -7.48 11.58
C ARG A 222 -0.49 -7.98 12.84
N GLY A 223 0.09 -7.08 13.61
CA GLY A 223 0.60 -7.37 14.93
C GLY A 223 -0.03 -6.44 15.94
N LYS A 224 -0.42 -6.99 17.09
CA LYS A 224 -1.09 -6.26 18.18
C LYS A 224 -0.33 -6.48 19.47
N THR A 225 -0.17 -5.43 20.26
CA THR A 225 0.34 -5.52 21.63
C THR A 225 -0.65 -4.81 22.55
N GLU A 226 -1.18 -5.55 23.52
CA GLU A 226 -2.02 -4.99 24.59
C GLU A 226 -1.16 -4.27 25.63
N GLY A 227 -1.73 -3.28 26.30
CA GLY A 227 -1.03 -2.50 27.32
C GLY A 227 -1.92 -1.47 28.00
N HIS A 228 -1.29 -0.50 28.63
CA HIS A 228 -1.93 0.61 29.31
C HIS A 228 -1.27 1.93 28.91
N ILE A 229 -2.08 2.98 28.88
CA ILE A 229 -1.59 4.35 28.80
C ILE A 229 -1.23 4.84 30.18
N VAL A 230 0.00 5.31 30.33
CA VAL A 230 0.58 5.71 31.61
C VAL A 230 1.22 7.09 31.50
N SER A 231 1.45 7.74 32.63
CA SER A 231 2.25 8.97 32.66
C SER A 231 3.60 8.72 31.99
N PRO A 232 4.05 9.58 31.06
CA PRO A 232 5.22 9.32 30.23
C PRO A 232 6.50 9.04 31.01
N ARG A 233 7.24 8.01 30.62
CA ARG A 233 8.57 7.65 31.16
C ARG A 233 9.54 7.28 30.05
N GLY A 234 10.84 7.30 30.32
CA GLY A 234 11.87 6.99 29.32
C GLY A 234 12.15 8.12 28.33
N THR A 235 12.78 7.78 27.20
CA THR A 235 13.26 8.74 26.20
C THR A 235 12.14 9.22 25.27
N ARG A 236 12.13 10.51 24.91
CA ARG A 236 11.10 11.11 24.03
C ARG A 236 11.45 11.06 22.54
N GLU A 237 12.43 10.25 22.18
CA GLU A 237 12.98 10.23 20.83
C GLU A 237 12.08 9.48 19.82
N PHE A 238 11.14 8.66 20.31
CA PHE A 238 10.33 7.81 19.44
C PHE A 238 8.85 7.82 19.80
N GLY A 239 8.11 8.65 19.06
CA GLY A 239 6.66 8.52 18.99
C GLY A 239 5.97 8.67 20.35
N TRP A 240 5.00 7.80 20.58
CA TRP A 240 4.18 7.70 21.78
C TRP A 240 4.70 6.61 22.74
N ASP A 241 5.86 6.00 22.46
CA ASP A 241 6.45 4.95 23.32
C ASP A 241 6.54 5.33 24.81
N PRO A 242 6.82 6.60 25.18
CA PRO A 242 6.88 6.98 26.59
C PRO A 242 5.60 6.77 27.38
N CYS A 243 4.44 6.86 26.73
CA CYS A 243 3.15 6.76 27.41
C CYS A 243 2.48 5.38 27.25
N PHE A 244 3.15 4.41 26.63
CA PHE A 244 2.59 3.07 26.43
C PHE A 244 3.38 2.02 27.20
N GLN A 245 2.72 1.34 28.14
CA GLN A 245 3.26 0.24 28.92
C GLN A 245 2.63 -1.09 28.45
N PRO A 246 3.38 -1.99 27.79
CA PRO A 246 2.85 -3.26 27.33
C PRO A 246 2.47 -4.16 28.51
N LEU A 247 1.46 -5.01 28.31
CA LEU A 247 1.02 -5.96 29.31
C LEU A 247 2.15 -6.93 29.68
N GLY A 248 2.30 -7.22 30.98
CA GLY A 248 3.37 -8.09 31.49
C GLY A 248 4.70 -7.38 31.76
N TYR A 249 4.78 -6.06 31.56
CA TYR A 249 5.96 -5.24 31.86
C TYR A 249 5.61 -4.11 32.83
N ASP A 250 6.59 -3.68 33.62
CA ASP A 250 6.58 -2.50 34.48
C ASP A 250 7.15 -1.23 33.78
N LYS A 251 7.81 -1.45 32.63
CA LYS A 251 8.45 -0.42 31.81
C LYS A 251 7.59 -0.05 30.61
N THR A 252 7.66 1.23 30.23
CA THR A 252 7.13 1.74 28.96
C THR A 252 7.98 1.27 27.79
N TYR A 253 7.47 1.33 26.57
CA TYR A 253 8.27 1.03 25.38
C TYR A 253 9.54 1.88 25.28
N ALA A 254 9.51 3.13 25.75
CA ALA A 254 10.67 4.02 25.74
C ALA A 254 11.73 3.68 26.80
N GLU A 255 11.39 2.87 27.80
CA GLU A 255 12.30 2.38 28.84
C GLU A 255 12.85 0.98 28.53
N LEU A 256 12.24 0.25 27.59
CA LEU A 256 12.71 -1.06 27.17
C LEU A 256 13.94 -0.95 26.27
N PRO A 257 14.97 -1.80 26.47
CA PRO A 257 16.00 -2.00 25.46
C PRO A 257 15.38 -2.37 24.11
N LYS A 258 16.01 -1.93 23.01
CA LYS A 258 15.49 -2.14 21.65
C LYS A 258 15.25 -3.61 21.35
N GLU A 259 16.14 -4.49 21.81
CA GLU A 259 16.07 -5.93 21.64
C GLU A 259 14.84 -6.54 22.35
N GLU A 260 14.54 -6.08 23.57
CA GLU A 260 13.37 -6.54 24.33
C GLU A 260 12.07 -6.02 23.72
N LYS A 261 12.02 -4.73 23.36
CA LYS A 261 10.88 -4.15 22.64
C LYS A 261 10.60 -4.95 21.36
N ASN A 262 11.65 -5.29 20.59
CA ASN A 262 11.51 -6.02 19.34
C ASN A 262 10.96 -7.45 19.50
N LYS A 263 10.98 -8.06 20.69
CA LYS A 263 10.35 -9.38 20.91
C LYS A 263 8.83 -9.29 21.00
N ILE A 264 8.31 -8.18 21.52
CA ILE A 264 6.89 -8.04 21.86
C ILE A 264 6.16 -6.99 21.02
N SER A 265 6.88 -6.19 20.24
CA SER A 265 6.27 -5.06 19.55
C SER A 265 5.27 -5.50 18.49
N HIS A 266 4.15 -4.77 18.43
CA HIS A 266 3.14 -4.85 17.39
C HIS A 266 3.76 -4.84 15.97
N ARG A 267 4.79 -4.02 15.72
CA ARG A 267 5.52 -4.01 14.43
C ARG A 267 6.27 -5.32 14.18
N SER A 268 7.01 -5.82 15.17
CA SER A 268 7.71 -7.11 15.05
C SER A 268 6.76 -8.26 14.79
N LEU A 269 5.64 -8.32 15.50
CA LEU A 269 4.62 -9.35 15.32
C LEU A 269 4.04 -9.32 13.90
N ALA A 270 3.79 -8.13 13.34
CA ALA A 270 3.33 -7.96 11.97
C ALA A 270 4.39 -8.39 10.94
N LEU A 271 5.65 -8.00 11.16
CA LEU A 271 6.76 -8.37 10.28
C LEU A 271 7.10 -9.85 10.32
N LEU A 272 6.92 -10.53 11.45
CA LEU A 272 7.08 -11.98 11.53
C LEU A 272 6.05 -12.71 10.67
N GLN A 273 4.80 -12.22 10.61
CA GLN A 273 3.77 -12.77 9.72
C GLN A 273 4.12 -12.52 8.25
N LEU A 274 4.55 -11.29 7.91
CA LEU A 274 5.03 -10.93 6.58
C LEU A 274 6.18 -11.86 6.14
N LYS A 275 7.19 -12.01 7.00
CA LYS A 275 8.35 -12.87 6.76
C LYS A 275 7.95 -14.34 6.55
N LYS A 276 7.06 -14.88 7.39
CA LYS A 276 6.55 -16.24 7.27
C LYS A 276 5.85 -16.45 5.92
N HIS A 277 5.05 -15.49 5.47
CA HIS A 277 4.35 -15.57 4.19
C HIS A 277 5.33 -15.72 3.02
N PHE A 278 6.34 -14.85 2.92
CA PHE A 278 7.31 -14.91 1.83
C PHE A 278 8.19 -16.17 1.88
N LEU A 279 8.59 -16.63 3.07
CA LEU A 279 9.38 -17.86 3.21
C LEU A 279 8.60 -19.12 2.83
N THR A 280 7.29 -19.16 3.12
CA THR A 280 6.45 -20.33 2.82
C THR A 280 6.09 -20.40 1.35
N ASN A 281 5.92 -19.25 0.68
CA ASN A 281 5.48 -19.21 -0.72
C ASN A 281 6.62 -19.41 -1.72
N GLU A 282 7.87 -19.03 -1.41
CA GLU A 282 9.05 -19.41 -2.20
C GLU A 282 9.20 -20.94 -2.32
N GLY A 283 8.88 -21.69 -1.26
CA GLY A 283 8.90 -23.15 -1.26
C GLY A 283 7.83 -23.81 -2.15
N LYS A 284 6.84 -23.06 -2.62
CA LYS A 284 5.80 -23.54 -3.55
C LYS A 284 6.05 -23.15 -5.01
N LEU A 285 6.90 -22.16 -5.26
CA LEU A 285 7.32 -21.73 -6.61
C LEU A 285 8.53 -22.53 -7.12
N SER A 286 9.17 -23.31 -6.25
CA SER A 286 10.34 -24.14 -6.54
C SER A 286 10.05 -25.66 -6.56
N SER A 287 8.78 -26.04 -6.41
CA SER A 287 8.27 -27.43 -6.45
C SER A 287 7.28 -27.61 -7.59
#